data_AF-A0A838JU66-F1
#
_entry.id   AF-A0A838JU66-F1
#
_cell.length_a   1.000
_cell.length_b   1.000
_cell.length_c   1.000
_cell.angle_alpha   90.00
_cell.angle_beta   90.00
_cell.angle_gamma   90.00
#
_symmetry.space_group_name_H-M   'P 1'
#
loop_
_entity.id
_entity.type
_entity.pdbx_description
1 polymer ?
#
loop_
_entity_poly.entity_id
_entity_poly.type
_entity_poly.pdbx_seq_one_letter_code
_entity_poly.pdbx_strand_id
1 'polypeptide(L)'
;MIGHPQAGQAREARWREANEAYLAAHMQRLRLLIHRRVLWLRGQWRHEPLQNYQGLVVGEAEADRLLADEHPGAEARFWQENTEAAALCRSIAGLEDGLISRSEALAETGVPPALDALVYLFGLTSLERDTVLLTLAPELDPRFERLYAYVQDDMN
;
A
#
# COMPACT_ATOMS: atom_id res chain seq x y z
N MET A 1 -15.49 -33.33 -36.63
CA MET A 1 -14.51 -33.47 -35.54
C MET A 1 -14.17 -32.06 -35.06
N ILE A 2 -14.97 -31.52 -34.14
CA ILE A 2 -14.79 -30.17 -33.58
C ILE A 2 -14.75 -30.37 -32.06
N GLY A 3 -13.55 -30.39 -31.50
CA GLY A 3 -13.37 -30.48 -30.05
C GLY A 3 -13.86 -29.20 -29.40
N HIS A 4 -14.76 -29.28 -28.42
CA HIS A 4 -15.17 -28.14 -27.60
C HIS A 4 -14.14 -27.90 -26.49
N PRO A 5 -13.41 -26.77 -26.44
CA PRO A 5 -12.58 -26.38 -25.31
C PRO A 5 -13.18 -25.20 -24.51
N GLN A 6 -14.44 -24.80 -24.76
CA GLN A 6 -14.90 -23.44 -24.46
C GLN A 6 -15.20 -23.13 -22.97
N ALA A 7 -15.67 -24.10 -22.19
CA ALA A 7 -16.11 -23.83 -20.81
C ALA A 7 -14.93 -23.60 -19.82
N GLY A 8 -13.84 -24.35 -19.98
CA GLY A 8 -12.65 -24.23 -19.13
C GLY A 8 -11.89 -22.91 -19.37
N GLN A 9 -11.71 -22.55 -20.64
CA GLN A 9 -11.04 -21.31 -21.04
C GLN A 9 -11.81 -20.06 -20.58
N ALA A 10 -13.15 -20.09 -20.68
CA ALA A 10 -13.98 -18.98 -20.22
C ALA A 10 -13.93 -18.80 -18.70
N ARG A 11 -13.90 -19.91 -17.94
CA ARG A 11 -13.73 -19.87 -16.47
C ARG A 11 -12.36 -19.32 -16.07
N GLU A 12 -11.31 -19.78 -16.74
CA GLU A 12 -9.94 -19.30 -16.48
C GLU A 12 -9.80 -17.80 -16.78
N ALA A 13 -10.35 -17.33 -17.91
CA ALA A 13 -10.35 -15.91 -18.26
C ALA A 13 -11.06 -15.04 -17.20
N ARG A 14 -12.23 -15.48 -16.73
CA ARG A 14 -12.99 -14.80 -15.66
C ARG A 14 -12.20 -14.74 -14.35
N TRP A 15 -11.55 -15.83 -13.97
CA TRP A 15 -10.71 -15.84 -12.77
C TRP A 15 -9.52 -14.89 -12.91
N ARG A 16 -8.85 -14.88 -14.07
CA ARG A 16 -7.71 -13.97 -14.32
C ARG A 16 -8.11 -12.51 -14.20
N GLU A 17 -9.22 -12.11 -14.84
CA GLU A 17 -9.75 -10.74 -14.76
C GLU A 17 -10.09 -10.35 -13.31
N ALA A 18 -10.78 -11.23 -12.58
CA ALA A 18 -11.12 -10.98 -11.18
C ALA A 18 -9.88 -10.93 -10.26
N ASN A 19 -8.89 -11.79 -10.51
CA ASN A 19 -7.62 -11.81 -9.79
C ASN A 19 -6.78 -10.55 -10.06
N GLU A 20 -6.73 -10.08 -11.32
CA GLU A 20 -6.08 -8.82 -11.70
C GLU A 20 -6.77 -7.62 -11.03
N ALA A 21 -8.11 -7.59 -11.03
CA ALA A 21 -8.87 -6.55 -10.34
C ALA A 21 -8.63 -6.56 -8.82
N TYR A 22 -8.50 -7.74 -8.21
CA TYR A 22 -8.15 -7.90 -6.80
C TYR A 22 -6.74 -7.37 -6.49
N LEU A 23 -5.75 -7.72 -7.31
CA LEU A 23 -4.38 -7.21 -7.17
C LEU A 23 -4.31 -5.70 -7.40
N ALA A 24 -5.04 -5.18 -8.39
CA ALA A 24 -5.11 -3.74 -8.67
C ALA A 24 -5.70 -2.96 -7.48
N ALA A 25 -6.70 -3.52 -6.80
CA ALA A 25 -7.24 -2.93 -5.57
C ALA A 25 -6.18 -2.88 -4.46
N HIS A 26 -5.41 -3.95 -4.24
CA HIS A 26 -4.27 -3.91 -3.30
C HIS A 26 -3.23 -2.85 -3.66
N MET A 27 -2.91 -2.68 -4.95
CA MET A 27 -2.01 -1.61 -5.40
C MET A 27 -2.59 -0.22 -5.14
N GLN A 28 -3.90 -0.02 -5.32
CA GLN A 28 -4.56 1.23 -4.97
C GLN A 28 -4.52 1.50 -3.46
N ARG A 29 -4.77 0.47 -2.63
CA ARG A 29 -4.62 0.57 -1.16
C ARG A 29 -3.23 1.07 -0.80
N LEU A 30 -2.20 0.48 -1.39
CA LEU A 30 -0.82 0.82 -1.12
C LEU A 30 -0.49 2.27 -1.49
N ARG A 31 -0.98 2.76 -2.65
CA ARG A 31 -0.82 4.17 -3.02
C ARG A 31 -1.47 5.11 -2.00
N LEU A 32 -2.65 4.77 -1.48
CA LEU A 32 -3.34 5.59 -0.47
C LEU A 32 -2.60 5.59 0.87
N LEU A 33 -2.05 4.45 1.29
CA LEU A 33 -1.22 4.35 2.51
C LEU A 33 0.03 5.22 2.40
N ILE A 34 0.73 5.13 1.27
CA ILE A 34 1.90 5.97 0.97
C ILE A 34 1.50 7.44 0.95
N HIS A 35 0.39 7.80 0.29
CA HIS A 35 -0.07 9.18 0.22
C HIS A 35 -0.33 9.75 1.63
N ARG A 36 -0.99 8.97 2.50
CA ARG A 36 -1.21 9.37 3.90
C ARG A 36 0.10 9.56 4.65
N ARG A 37 1.10 8.69 4.45
CA ARG A 37 2.43 8.84 5.07
C ARG A 37 3.17 10.07 4.53
N VAL A 38 3.14 10.32 3.23
CA VAL A 38 3.73 11.51 2.60
C VAL A 38 3.12 12.80 3.15
N LEU A 39 1.80 12.81 3.37
CA LEU A 39 1.12 13.97 3.94
C LEU A 39 1.59 14.26 5.38
N TRP A 40 1.78 13.22 6.19
CA TRP A 40 2.37 13.34 7.53
C TRP A 40 3.80 13.87 7.47
N LEU A 41 4.67 13.28 6.64
CA LEU A 41 6.07 13.69 6.48
C LEU A 41 6.20 15.15 6.06
N ARG A 42 5.39 15.60 5.09
CA ARG A 42 5.35 17.02 4.66
C ARG A 42 4.94 17.97 5.79
N GLY A 43 4.08 17.52 6.69
CA GLY A 43 3.73 18.28 7.90
C GLY A 43 4.93 18.45 8.84
N GLN A 44 5.76 17.43 8.95
CA GLN A 44 6.98 17.48 9.77
C GLN A 44 8.09 18.33 9.12
N TRP A 45 8.36 18.16 7.83
CA TRP A 45 9.43 18.87 7.11
C TRP A 45 9.21 20.38 7.00
N ARG A 46 7.95 20.86 7.03
CA ARG A 46 7.64 22.30 7.02
C ARG A 46 8.25 23.08 8.19
N HIS A 47 8.75 22.40 9.21
CA HIS A 47 9.40 23.00 10.38
C HIS A 47 10.93 23.08 10.27
N GLU A 48 11.54 22.72 9.12
CA GLU A 48 12.99 22.82 8.90
C GLU A 48 13.40 24.05 8.06
N PRO A 49 14.27 24.93 8.60
CA PRO A 49 14.86 26.04 7.85
C PRO A 49 15.92 25.64 6.81
N LEU A 50 16.44 24.40 6.88
CA LEU A 50 17.59 23.92 6.09
C LEU A 50 17.19 23.08 4.87
N GLN A 51 16.08 23.43 4.20
CA GLN A 51 15.59 22.75 2.99
C GLN A 51 16.62 22.66 1.84
N ASN A 52 17.69 23.46 1.89
CA ASN A 52 18.73 23.50 0.85
C ASN A 52 19.93 22.55 1.09
N TYR A 53 19.96 21.78 2.19
CA TYR A 53 21.03 20.83 2.52
C TYR A 53 20.50 19.44 2.92
N GLN A 54 19.37 19.03 2.33
CA GLN A 54 18.79 17.71 2.56
C GLN A 54 19.82 16.63 2.19
N GLY A 55 20.16 15.73 3.13
CA GLY A 55 21.06 14.59 2.94
C GLY A 55 22.54 14.76 3.34
N LEU A 56 23.03 15.98 3.64
CA LEU A 56 24.46 16.22 3.96
C LEU A 56 24.73 16.64 5.40
N VAL A 57 23.75 17.24 6.09
CA VAL A 57 23.92 17.74 7.47
C VAL A 57 22.62 17.54 8.24
N VAL A 58 22.63 16.62 9.22
CA VAL A 58 21.54 16.51 10.21
C VAL A 58 21.63 17.71 11.14
N GLY A 59 20.63 18.59 11.12
CA GLY A 59 20.58 19.75 12.02
C GLY A 59 20.31 19.34 13.47
N GLU A 60 20.67 20.16 14.46
CA GLU A 60 20.40 19.85 15.89
C GLU A 60 18.90 19.61 16.15
N ALA A 61 18.01 20.41 15.55
CA ALA A 61 16.56 20.24 15.68
C ALA A 61 16.01 19.02 14.91
N GLU A 62 16.76 18.46 13.97
CA GLU A 62 16.45 17.20 13.30
C GLU A 62 16.92 16.02 14.12
N ALA A 63 18.14 16.07 14.66
CA ALA A 63 18.66 15.10 15.61
C ALA A 63 17.75 14.98 16.85
N ASP A 64 17.32 16.11 17.42
CA ASP A 64 16.38 16.14 18.55
C ASP A 64 15.03 15.53 18.19
N ARG A 65 14.55 15.66 16.94
CA ARG A 65 13.32 15.00 16.46
C ARG A 65 13.50 13.51 16.21
N LEU A 66 14.65 13.09 15.67
CA LEU A 66 14.98 11.68 15.48
C LEU A 66 15.16 10.96 16.83
N LEU A 67 15.63 11.69 17.86
CA LEU A 67 15.76 11.20 19.23
C LEU A 67 14.46 11.30 20.03
N ALA A 68 13.61 12.29 19.74
CA ALA A 68 12.27 12.40 20.30
C ALA A 68 11.36 11.37 19.62
N ASP A 69 11.32 10.18 20.21
CA ASP A 69 10.44 9.05 19.88
C ASP A 69 9.18 9.51 19.13
N GLU A 70 9.07 9.19 17.83
CA GLU A 70 7.95 9.58 16.96
C GLU A 70 6.64 9.23 17.70
N HIS A 71 6.01 10.21 18.36
CA HIS A 71 4.93 9.90 19.28
C HIS A 71 3.79 9.23 18.49
N PRO A 72 3.48 7.94 18.72
CA PRO A 72 2.45 7.24 17.94
C PRO A 72 1.08 7.95 18.04
N GLY A 73 0.87 8.66 19.16
CA GLY A 73 -0.31 9.49 19.38
C GLY A 73 -0.35 10.79 18.57
N ALA A 74 0.76 11.32 18.07
CA ALA A 74 0.78 12.53 17.23
C ALA A 74 0.37 12.21 15.79
N GLU A 75 0.91 11.13 15.21
CA GLU A 75 0.52 10.67 13.86
C GLU A 75 -0.94 10.21 13.83
N ALA A 76 -1.37 9.43 14.83
CA ALA A 76 -2.76 8.99 14.94
C ALA A 76 -3.75 10.16 15.08
N ARG A 77 -3.40 11.21 15.85
CA ARG A 77 -4.20 12.44 15.94
C ARG A 77 -4.24 13.18 14.60
N PHE A 78 -3.09 13.32 13.93
CA PHE A 78 -3.04 13.95 12.61
C PHE A 78 -3.97 13.28 11.59
N TRP A 79 -4.02 11.94 11.57
CA TRP A 79 -4.93 11.21 10.68
C TRP A 79 -6.42 11.47 10.97
N GLN A 80 -6.77 11.92 12.17
CA GLN A 80 -8.14 12.22 12.57
C GLN A 80 -8.49 13.71 12.39
N GLU A 81 -7.55 14.59 12.76
CA GLU A 81 -7.76 16.04 12.82
C GLU A 81 -7.53 16.72 11.46
N ASN A 82 -6.58 16.22 10.66
CA ASN A 82 -6.35 16.75 9.32
C ASN A 82 -7.43 16.25 8.35
N THR A 83 -8.16 17.17 7.71
CA THR A 83 -9.29 16.83 6.82
C THR A 83 -8.89 15.93 5.65
N GLU A 84 -7.73 16.18 5.05
CA GLU A 84 -7.21 15.40 3.91
C GLU A 84 -6.76 14.00 4.38
N ALA A 85 -6.03 13.92 5.49
CA ALA A 85 -5.63 12.64 6.08
C ALA A 85 -6.85 11.78 6.49
N ALA A 86 -7.87 12.41 7.10
CA ALA A 86 -9.10 11.74 7.48
C ALA A 86 -9.89 11.23 6.25
N ALA A 87 -9.87 11.96 5.13
CA ALA A 87 -10.45 11.51 3.88
C ALA A 87 -9.71 10.28 3.32
N LEU A 88 -8.38 10.29 3.34
CA LEU A 88 -7.56 9.14 2.95
C LEU A 88 -7.87 7.91 3.82
N CYS A 89 -7.99 8.07 5.14
CA CYS A 89 -8.38 6.98 6.05
C CYS A 89 -9.72 6.35 5.67
N ARG A 90 -10.74 7.15 5.34
CA ARG A 90 -12.04 6.64 4.88
C ARG A 90 -11.94 5.90 3.56
N SER A 91 -11.15 6.41 2.61
CA SER A 91 -10.92 5.75 1.33
C SER A 91 -10.17 4.42 1.48
N ILE A 92 -9.19 4.35 2.39
CA ILE A 92 -8.47 3.11 2.70
C ILE A 92 -9.43 2.08 3.28
N ALA A 93 -10.21 2.45 4.30
CA ALA A 93 -11.16 1.54 4.94
C ALA A 93 -12.20 0.98 3.95
N GLY A 94 -12.83 1.84 3.14
CA GLY A 94 -13.79 1.38 2.13
C GLY A 94 -13.18 0.47 1.05
N LEU A 95 -11.89 0.63 0.77
CA LEU A 95 -11.18 -0.23 -0.16
C LEU A 95 -10.78 -1.57 0.49
N GLU A 96 -10.43 -1.57 1.77
CA GLU A 96 -10.21 -2.79 2.56
C GLU A 96 -11.49 -3.63 2.66
N ASP A 97 -12.63 -3.01 2.94
CA ASP A 97 -13.94 -3.68 2.92
C ASP A 97 -14.20 -4.32 1.55
N GLY A 98 -13.95 -3.57 0.48
CA GLY A 98 -14.10 -4.07 -0.89
C GLY A 98 -13.11 -5.19 -1.25
N LEU A 99 -11.93 -5.24 -0.63
CA LEU A 99 -10.97 -6.34 -0.81
C LEU A 99 -11.49 -7.61 -0.15
N ILE A 100 -12.04 -7.52 1.07
CA ILE A 100 -12.65 -8.65 1.77
C ILE A 100 -13.76 -9.26 0.91
N SER A 101 -14.71 -8.44 0.43
CA SER A 101 -15.81 -8.95 -0.40
C SER A 101 -15.35 -9.60 -1.71
N ARG A 102 -14.28 -9.09 -2.33
CA ARG A 102 -13.71 -9.69 -3.56
C ARG A 102 -13.01 -11.02 -3.27
N SER A 103 -12.26 -11.11 -2.17
CA SER A 103 -11.61 -12.33 -1.71
C SER A 103 -12.65 -13.44 -1.49
N GLU A 104 -13.71 -13.13 -0.74
CA GLU A 104 -14.83 -14.04 -0.47
C GLU A 104 -15.51 -14.50 -1.76
N ALA A 105 -15.88 -13.56 -2.64
CA ALA A 105 -16.55 -13.87 -3.91
C ALA A 105 -15.69 -14.77 -4.82
N LEU A 106 -14.37 -14.57 -4.89
CA LEU A 106 -13.46 -15.43 -5.64
C LEU A 106 -13.33 -16.82 -4.99
N ALA A 107 -13.21 -16.87 -3.67
CA ALA A 107 -13.14 -18.13 -2.92
C ALA A 107 -14.40 -19.00 -3.12
N GLU A 108 -15.58 -18.39 -3.18
CA GLU A 108 -16.86 -19.08 -3.47
C GLU A 108 -16.89 -19.76 -4.85
N THR A 109 -16.10 -19.26 -5.81
CA THR A 109 -15.97 -19.92 -7.14
C THR A 109 -15.06 -21.16 -7.11
N GLY A 110 -14.50 -21.49 -5.94
CA GLY A 110 -13.60 -22.63 -5.72
C GLY A 110 -12.15 -22.36 -6.12
N VAL A 111 -11.81 -21.13 -6.52
CA VAL A 111 -10.43 -20.72 -6.83
C VAL A 111 -10.17 -19.36 -6.18
N PRO A 112 -9.47 -19.30 -5.02
CA PRO A 112 -9.19 -18.03 -4.36
C PRO A 112 -8.29 -17.13 -5.21
N PRO A 113 -8.19 -15.83 -4.88
CA PRO A 113 -7.17 -14.97 -5.48
C PRO A 113 -5.76 -15.54 -5.26
N ALA A 114 -4.86 -15.34 -6.22
CA ALA A 114 -3.51 -15.88 -6.16
C ALA A 114 -2.74 -15.40 -4.93
N LEU A 115 -2.94 -14.14 -4.51
CA LEU A 115 -2.33 -13.59 -3.30
C LEU A 115 -2.83 -14.31 -2.04
N ASP A 116 -4.12 -14.61 -1.94
CA ASP A 116 -4.68 -15.30 -0.78
C ASP A 116 -4.24 -16.76 -0.74
N ALA A 117 -4.08 -17.39 -1.92
CA ALA A 117 -3.45 -18.70 -2.04
C ALA A 117 -2.00 -18.69 -1.55
N LEU A 118 -1.20 -17.66 -1.87
CA LEU A 118 0.16 -17.49 -1.34
C LEU A 118 0.14 -17.34 0.18
N VAL A 119 -0.74 -16.51 0.72
CA VAL A 119 -0.91 -16.33 2.17
C VAL A 119 -1.21 -17.66 2.86
N TYR A 120 -2.15 -18.43 2.32
CA TYR A 120 -2.52 -19.72 2.87
C TYR A 120 -1.39 -20.76 2.78
N LEU A 121 -0.72 -20.86 1.63
CA LEU A 121 0.33 -21.85 1.38
C LEU A 121 1.59 -21.62 2.24
N PHE A 122 1.95 -20.36 2.49
CA PHE A 122 3.13 -20.00 3.25
C PHE A 122 2.84 -19.61 4.70
N GLY A 123 1.57 -19.63 5.12
CA GLY A 123 1.15 -19.25 6.48
C GLY A 123 1.45 -17.79 6.82
N LEU A 124 1.35 -16.90 5.82
CA LEU A 124 1.72 -15.49 5.99
C LEU A 124 0.73 -14.77 6.91
N THR A 125 1.26 -13.95 7.80
CA THR A 125 0.50 -12.95 8.55
C THR A 125 0.04 -11.81 7.64
N SER A 126 -0.88 -10.98 8.14
CA SER A 126 -1.31 -9.77 7.43
C SER A 126 -0.14 -8.81 7.14
N LEU A 127 0.80 -8.70 8.09
CA LEU A 127 2.01 -7.91 7.93
C LEU A 127 2.88 -8.47 6.79
N GLU A 128 3.14 -9.79 6.78
CA GLU A 128 3.97 -10.41 5.75
C GLU A 128 3.34 -10.35 4.36
N ARG A 129 2.02 -10.50 4.26
CA ARG A 129 1.29 -10.26 3.01
C ARG A 129 1.51 -8.83 2.51
N ASP A 130 1.37 -7.85 3.39
CA ASP A 130 1.55 -6.44 3.05
C ASP A 130 3.03 -6.15 2.68
N THR A 131 4.00 -6.84 3.30
CA THR A 131 5.42 -6.80 2.91
C THR A 131 5.64 -7.35 1.50
N VAL A 132 5.04 -8.50 1.15
CA VAL A 132 5.11 -9.06 -0.21
C VAL A 132 4.53 -8.07 -1.23
N LEU A 133 3.40 -7.43 -0.90
CA LEU A 133 2.81 -6.40 -1.76
C LEU A 133 3.72 -5.17 -1.91
N LEU A 134 4.34 -4.71 -0.82
CA LEU A 134 5.31 -3.61 -0.83
C LEU A 134 6.49 -3.92 -1.77
N THR A 135 7.03 -5.14 -1.73
CA THR A 135 8.15 -5.54 -2.59
C THR A 135 7.72 -5.79 -4.04
N LEU A 136 6.49 -6.26 -4.27
CA LEU A 136 5.97 -6.53 -5.61
C LEU A 136 5.56 -5.25 -6.35
N ALA A 137 5.12 -4.22 -5.63
CA ALA A 137 4.61 -2.98 -6.22
C ALA A 137 5.56 -2.29 -7.24
N PRO A 138 6.88 -2.12 -6.99
CA PRO A 138 7.79 -1.52 -7.98
C PRO A 138 7.94 -2.36 -9.25
N GLU A 139 7.88 -3.69 -9.13
CA GLU A 139 7.95 -4.61 -10.29
C GLU A 139 6.72 -4.49 -11.20
N LEU A 140 5.58 -4.06 -10.65
CA LEU A 140 4.33 -3.87 -11.40
C LEU A 140 4.12 -2.43 -11.88
N ASP A 141 4.60 -1.44 -11.11
CA ASP A 141 4.47 -0.01 -11.40
C ASP A 141 5.71 0.74 -10.85
N PRO A 142 6.66 1.14 -11.72
CA PRO A 142 7.90 1.84 -11.32
C PRO A 142 7.68 3.16 -10.56
N ARG A 143 6.45 3.70 -10.53
CA ARG A 143 6.14 4.87 -9.70
C ARG A 143 6.33 4.58 -8.21
N PHE A 144 6.18 3.33 -7.78
CA PHE A 144 6.43 2.95 -6.39
C PHE A 144 7.89 3.10 -5.99
N GLU A 145 8.85 2.86 -6.88
CA GLU A 145 10.28 3.10 -6.60
C GLU A 145 10.52 4.56 -6.19
N ARG A 146 9.96 5.48 -6.98
CA ARG A 146 10.08 6.93 -6.72
C ARG A 146 9.36 7.34 -5.44
N LEU A 147 8.21 6.73 -5.17
CA LEU A 147 7.46 6.98 -3.93
C LEU A 147 8.20 6.46 -2.70
N TYR A 148 8.85 5.29 -2.81
CA TYR A 148 9.65 4.73 -1.73
C TYR A 148 10.88 5.56 -1.46
N ALA A 149 11.62 5.95 -2.50
CA ALA A 149 12.76 6.86 -2.38
C ALA A 149 12.35 8.18 -1.71
N TYR A 150 11.21 8.76 -2.13
CA TYR A 150 10.68 9.97 -1.52
C TYR A 150 10.32 9.79 -0.03
N VAL A 151 9.69 8.67 0.34
CA VAL A 151 9.32 8.39 1.74
C VAL A 151 10.55 8.10 2.61
N GLN A 152 11.59 7.50 2.02
CA GLN A 152 12.87 7.18 2.67
C GLN A 152 13.85 8.35 2.71
N ASP A 153 13.47 9.50 2.13
CA ASP A 153 14.29 10.71 2.03
C ASP A 153 15.59 10.53 1.20
N ASP A 154 15.65 9.49 0.37
CA ASP A 154 16.81 9.15 -0.47
C ASP A 154 16.68 9.71 -1.90
N MET A 155 16.16 10.93 -2.02
CA MET A 155 16.22 11.67 -3.27
C MET A 155 17.16 12.87 -3.11
N ASN A 156 18.47 12.56 -3.12
CA ASN A 156 19.64 13.40 -3.46
C ASN A 156 19.47 14.93 -3.41
#